data_AF-A0A2V8MJV5-F1
#
_entry.id   AF-A0A2V8MJV5-F1
#
_cell.length_a   1.000
_cell.length_b   1.000
_cell.length_c   1.000
_cell.angle_alpha   90.00
_cell.angle_beta   90.00
_cell.angle_gamma   90.00
#
_symmetry.space_group_name_H-M   'P 1'
#
loop_
_entity.id
_entity.type
_entity.pdbx_description
1 polymer ?
#
loop_
_entity_poly.entity_id
_entity_poly.type
_entity_poly.pdbx_seq_one_letter_code
_entity_poly.pdbx_strand_id
1 'polypeptide(L)'
;MNTPGTIPGFQFYPHVGQVTIEGPYGATGAADTPSRRKIFVCRPATARDEGTCARVIISTLAKHAFRRPATPADLELLNEFYLAGRKEGGSFDQGIEAALQRILADPEFVYRGESEPAGLAVGKSYRISDLALASRLSFFLWSSIPDDELIDLAAQGKLKDPAVLEQQVKRMLKDPRSSALIDNFTGQWLGVRSLKASEPVVNLFPDFDDNLRDAFQRETELFFGSIVREDRSVLDLLTADYTF
;
A
#
# COMPACT_ATOMS: atom_id res chain seq x y z
N MET A 1 -32.42 -16.46 -25.82
CA MET A 1 -32.62 -16.40 -24.37
C MET A 1 -33.28 -17.70 -23.93
N ASN A 2 -32.48 -18.66 -23.50
CA ASN A 2 -32.99 -19.88 -22.87
C ASN A 2 -33.11 -19.57 -21.38
N THR A 3 -34.34 -19.44 -20.88
CA THR A 3 -34.59 -19.43 -19.43
C THR A 3 -34.10 -20.76 -18.86
N PRO A 4 -33.14 -20.77 -17.91
CA PRO A 4 -32.75 -22.00 -17.22
C PRO A 4 -33.99 -22.55 -16.51
N GLY A 5 -34.30 -23.82 -16.80
CA GLY A 5 -35.47 -24.50 -16.23
C GLY A 5 -35.42 -24.50 -14.71
N THR A 6 -36.57 -24.25 -14.10
CA THR A 6 -36.78 -24.36 -12.65
C THR A 6 -36.66 -25.83 -12.23
N ILE A 7 -35.52 -26.21 -11.65
CA ILE A 7 -35.39 -27.47 -10.93
C ILE A 7 -36.08 -27.30 -9.57
N PRO A 8 -37.11 -28.10 -9.22
CA PRO A 8 -37.77 -28.00 -7.93
C PRO A 8 -36.76 -28.13 -6.79
N GLY A 9 -36.72 -27.14 -5.88
CA GLY A 9 -35.77 -27.07 -4.78
C GLY A 9 -34.57 -26.13 -4.99
N PHE A 10 -34.36 -25.61 -6.21
CA PHE A 10 -33.33 -24.60 -6.49
C PHE A 10 -33.96 -23.20 -6.64
N GLN A 11 -33.62 -22.28 -5.74
CA GLN A 11 -33.89 -20.85 -5.94
C GLN A 11 -32.80 -20.27 -6.86
N PHE A 12 -33.19 -19.79 -8.04
CA PHE A 12 -32.31 -19.00 -8.90
C PHE A 12 -32.46 -17.53 -8.52
N TYR A 13 -31.43 -16.96 -7.89
CA TYR A 13 -31.39 -15.54 -7.60
C TYR A 13 -31.39 -14.72 -8.91
N PRO A 14 -32.10 -13.58 -8.97
CA PRO A 14 -32.02 -12.68 -10.11
C PRO A 14 -30.56 -12.23 -10.30
N HIS A 15 -30.03 -12.43 -11.50
CA HIS A 15 -28.66 -12.05 -11.84
C HIS A 15 -28.67 -11.07 -13.01
N VAL A 16 -27.69 -10.16 -13.02
CA VAL A 16 -27.45 -9.27 -14.16
C VAL A 16 -26.82 -10.10 -15.28
N GLY A 17 -27.55 -10.30 -16.38
CA GLY A 17 -27.09 -11.09 -17.52
C GLY A 17 -25.97 -10.44 -18.33
N GLN A 18 -25.99 -9.11 -18.48
CA GLN A 18 -24.96 -8.36 -19.20
C GLN A 18 -24.95 -6.89 -18.77
N VAL A 19 -23.74 -6.34 -18.57
CA VAL A 19 -23.49 -4.89 -18.49
C VAL A 19 -22.53 -4.53 -19.61
N THR A 20 -22.89 -3.56 -20.44
CA THR A 20 -22.00 -3.02 -21.47
C THR A 20 -21.74 -1.55 -21.15
N ILE A 21 -20.47 -1.20 -21.03
CA ILE A 21 -20.00 0.18 -20.85
C ILE A 21 -19.24 0.53 -22.12
N GLU A 22 -19.73 1.52 -22.87
CA GLU A 22 -19.06 2.03 -24.07
C GLU A 22 -18.55 3.46 -23.83
N GLY A 23 -17.34 3.73 -24.31
CA GLY A 23 -16.65 5.01 -24.12
C GLY A 23 -15.58 4.97 -23.00
N PRO A 24 -15.04 6.14 -22.61
CA PRO A 24 -15.30 7.46 -23.20
C PRO A 24 -14.72 7.57 -24.62
N TYR A 25 -15.56 7.97 -25.58
CA TYR A 25 -15.11 8.25 -26.95
C TYR A 25 -14.35 9.58 -26.99
N GLY A 26 -13.19 9.60 -27.66
CA GLY A 26 -12.40 10.83 -27.81
C GLY A 26 -11.83 11.39 -26.49
N ALA A 27 -11.59 10.53 -25.49
CA ALA A 27 -11.06 10.98 -24.22
C ALA A 27 -9.65 11.60 -24.37
N THR A 28 -9.48 12.81 -23.83
CA THR A 28 -8.23 13.57 -23.86
C THR A 28 -7.36 13.35 -22.61
N GLY A 29 -7.68 12.32 -21.81
CA GLY A 29 -7.07 12.05 -20.50
C GLY A 29 -7.69 12.85 -19.35
N ALA A 30 -7.72 12.26 -18.15
CA ALA A 30 -8.25 12.92 -16.97
C ALA A 30 -7.27 13.97 -16.45
N ALA A 31 -7.62 15.26 -16.57
CA ALA A 31 -6.74 16.37 -16.20
C ALA A 31 -6.50 16.48 -14.68
N ASP A 32 -7.50 16.13 -13.88
CA ASP A 32 -7.45 16.21 -12.42
C ASP A 32 -7.99 14.91 -11.80
N THR A 33 -7.09 14.10 -11.25
CA THR A 33 -7.41 12.86 -10.54
C THR A 33 -6.71 12.86 -9.19
N PRO A 34 -7.19 12.07 -8.19
CA PRO A 34 -6.49 11.93 -6.92
C PRO A 34 -5.01 11.56 -7.09
N SER A 35 -4.68 10.69 -8.05
CA SER A 35 -3.30 10.30 -8.36
C SER A 35 -2.50 11.46 -8.95
N ARG A 36 -3.06 12.22 -9.89
CA ARG A 36 -2.39 13.40 -10.47
C ARG A 36 -2.13 14.48 -9.43
N ARG A 37 -3.04 14.70 -8.47
CA ARG A 37 -2.80 15.62 -7.35
C ARG A 37 -1.64 15.18 -6.46
N LYS A 38 -1.43 13.86 -6.30
CA LYS A 38 -0.29 13.31 -5.56
C LYS A 38 1.03 13.38 -6.33
N ILE A 39 0.98 13.21 -7.66
CA ILE A 39 2.18 13.23 -8.52
C ILE A 39 2.62 14.68 -8.77
N PHE A 40 1.72 15.55 -9.23
CA PHE A 40 2.01 16.90 -9.67
C PHE A 40 1.93 17.91 -8.52
N VAL A 41 2.80 17.75 -7.52
CA VAL A 41 2.93 18.65 -6.35
C VAL A 41 3.46 20.04 -6.70
N CYS A 42 4.00 20.22 -7.92
CA CYS A 42 4.38 21.50 -8.51
C CYS A 42 3.77 21.61 -9.89
N ARG A 43 3.32 22.82 -10.27
CA ARG A 43 2.84 23.09 -11.63
C ARG A 43 3.56 24.30 -12.19
N PRO A 44 4.25 24.18 -13.34
CA PRO A 44 4.99 25.29 -13.92
C PRO A 44 4.00 26.34 -14.46
N ALA A 45 4.25 27.63 -14.17
CA ALA A 45 3.47 28.72 -14.73
C ALA A 45 3.92 29.06 -16.15
N THR A 46 5.21 28.87 -16.44
CA THR A 46 5.83 29.10 -17.74
C THR A 46 6.78 27.95 -18.12
N ALA A 47 7.15 27.87 -19.39
CA ALA A 47 8.12 26.89 -19.88
C ALA A 47 9.49 26.97 -19.16
N ARG A 48 9.85 28.14 -18.62
CA ARG A 48 11.11 28.32 -17.86
C ARG A 48 11.05 27.67 -16.48
N ASP A 49 9.86 27.50 -15.93
CA ASP A 49 9.65 26.93 -14.60
C ASP A 49 9.60 25.38 -14.64
N GLU A 50 9.46 24.79 -15.83
CA GLU A 50 9.32 23.34 -16.02
C GLU A 50 10.46 22.57 -15.34
N GLY A 51 11.72 22.98 -15.53
CA GLY A 51 12.87 22.29 -14.92
C GLY A 51 12.83 22.29 -13.40
N THR A 52 12.48 23.43 -12.79
CA THR A 52 12.36 23.54 -11.32
C THR A 52 11.22 22.69 -10.79
N CYS A 53 10.04 22.76 -11.42
CA CYS A 53 8.90 21.95 -10.99
C CYS A 53 9.14 20.44 -11.18
N ALA A 54 9.76 20.05 -12.31
CA ALA A 54 10.11 18.66 -12.57
C ALA A 54 11.03 18.12 -11.46
N ARG A 55 12.05 18.89 -11.07
CA ARG A 55 12.95 18.49 -9.98
C ARG A 55 12.23 18.29 -8.65
N VAL A 56 11.29 19.17 -8.29
CA VAL A 56 10.49 19.05 -7.06
C VAL A 56 9.62 17.78 -7.10
N ILE A 57 8.94 17.54 -8.23
CA ILE A 57 8.09 16.37 -8.41
C ILE A 57 8.93 15.09 -8.34
N ILE A 58 10.00 15.00 -9.15
CA ILE A 58 10.88 13.83 -9.22
C ILE A 58 11.50 13.54 -7.85
N SER A 59 11.99 14.56 -7.14
CA SER A 59 12.55 14.37 -5.80
C SER A 59 11.52 13.87 -4.79
N THR A 60 10.27 14.33 -4.89
CA THR A 60 9.19 13.89 -4.00
C THR A 60 8.83 12.44 -4.29
N LEU A 61 8.63 12.09 -5.56
CA LEU A 61 8.33 10.74 -6.00
C LEU A 61 9.46 9.77 -5.63
N ALA A 62 10.71 10.12 -5.90
CA ALA A 62 11.87 9.30 -5.56
C ALA A 62 12.00 9.11 -4.03
N LYS A 63 11.74 10.17 -3.24
CA LYS A 63 11.77 10.08 -1.77
C LYS A 63 10.84 8.98 -1.25
N HIS A 64 9.60 8.96 -1.75
CA HIS A 64 8.59 7.99 -1.33
C HIS A 64 8.81 6.61 -1.96
N ALA A 65 9.17 6.55 -3.24
CA ALA A 65 9.37 5.30 -3.96
C ALA A 65 10.57 4.50 -3.41
N PHE A 66 11.70 5.18 -3.19
CA PHE A 66 12.93 4.57 -2.68
C PHE A 66 13.02 4.62 -1.14
N ARG A 67 12.03 5.28 -0.49
CA ARG A 67 11.83 5.30 0.96
C ARG A 67 13.01 5.91 1.73
N ARG A 68 13.70 6.84 1.07
CA ARG A 68 14.86 7.59 1.55
C ARG A 68 14.93 8.93 0.81
N PRO A 69 15.57 9.97 1.36
CA PRO A 69 15.85 11.17 0.57
C PRO A 69 16.54 10.84 -0.75
N ALA A 70 16.09 11.48 -1.83
CA ALA A 70 16.70 11.32 -3.15
C ALA A 70 18.14 11.83 -3.12
N THR A 71 19.06 11.04 -3.66
CA THR A 71 20.47 11.42 -3.81
C THR A 71 20.65 12.26 -5.08
N PRO A 72 21.76 13.00 -5.22
CA PRO A 72 22.06 13.71 -6.46
C PRO A 72 22.07 12.78 -7.69
N ALA A 73 22.57 11.55 -7.56
CA ALA A 73 22.62 10.57 -8.63
C ALA A 73 21.22 10.10 -9.05
N ASP A 74 20.30 9.88 -8.09
CA ASP A 74 18.91 9.54 -8.40
C ASP A 74 18.26 10.66 -9.23
N LEU A 75 18.46 11.92 -8.81
CA LEU A 75 17.88 13.08 -9.48
C LEU A 75 18.46 13.30 -10.87
N GLU A 76 19.76 13.10 -11.06
CA GLU A 76 20.42 13.22 -12.36
C GLU A 76 19.84 12.20 -13.34
N LEU A 77 19.85 10.92 -12.97
CA LEU A 77 19.31 9.83 -13.80
C LEU A 77 17.84 10.06 -14.13
N LEU A 78 16.99 10.34 -13.14
CA LEU A 78 15.56 10.53 -13.36
C LEU A 78 15.25 11.79 -14.18
N ASN A 79 16.08 12.83 -14.09
CA ASN A 79 15.95 14.01 -14.92
C ASN A 79 16.28 13.73 -16.40
N GLU A 80 17.20 12.80 -16.71
CA GLU A 80 17.44 12.37 -18.09
C GLU A 80 16.17 11.76 -18.72
N PHE A 81 15.48 10.88 -17.98
CA PHE A 81 14.21 10.30 -18.43
C PHE A 81 13.12 11.37 -18.59
N TYR A 82 13.06 12.36 -17.69
CA TYR A 82 12.17 13.50 -17.84
C TYR A 82 12.44 14.28 -19.13
N LEU A 83 13.70 14.61 -19.41
CA LEU A 83 14.07 15.36 -20.62
C LEU A 83 13.78 14.56 -21.90
N ALA A 84 14.02 13.25 -21.89
CA ALA A 84 13.69 12.36 -23.00
C ALA A 84 12.18 12.32 -23.26
N GLY A 85 11.37 12.05 -22.23
CA GLY A 85 9.91 12.02 -22.35
C GLY A 85 9.33 13.37 -22.77
N ARG A 86 9.88 14.47 -22.26
CA ARG A 86 9.50 15.84 -22.64
C ARG A 86 9.76 16.12 -24.12
N LYS A 87 10.90 15.62 -24.64
CA LYS A 87 11.33 15.79 -26.03
C LYS A 87 10.51 14.93 -26.99
N GLU A 88 10.25 13.66 -26.65
CA GLU A 88 9.52 12.71 -27.49
C GLU A 88 8.02 12.98 -27.49
N GLY A 89 7.44 13.19 -26.32
CA GLY A 89 6.00 13.41 -26.17
C GLY A 89 5.54 14.84 -26.48
N GLY A 90 6.40 15.83 -26.22
CA GLY A 90 6.08 17.24 -26.47
C GLY A 90 5.30 17.94 -25.35
N SER A 91 5.12 17.32 -24.17
CA SER A 91 4.51 17.95 -23.00
C SER A 91 5.28 17.73 -21.69
N PHE A 92 5.12 18.66 -20.73
CA PHE A 92 5.66 18.54 -19.36
C PHE A 92 5.24 17.22 -18.70
N ASP A 93 3.96 16.89 -18.82
CA ASP A 93 3.35 15.69 -18.26
C ASP A 93 4.00 14.40 -18.77
N GLN A 94 4.29 14.30 -20.07
CA GLN A 94 4.97 13.13 -20.63
C GLN A 94 6.42 13.01 -20.17
N GLY A 95 7.08 14.13 -19.87
CA GLY A 95 8.37 14.09 -19.17
C GLY A 95 8.23 13.49 -17.77
N ILE A 96 7.26 13.96 -16.98
CA ILE A 96 7.00 13.41 -15.64
C ILE A 96 6.60 11.94 -15.71
N GLU A 97 5.81 11.55 -16.71
CA GLU A 97 5.42 10.17 -16.97
C GLU A 97 6.65 9.28 -17.21
N ALA A 98 7.57 9.68 -18.09
CA ALA A 98 8.79 8.92 -18.36
C ALA A 98 9.68 8.76 -17.11
N ALA A 99 9.83 9.82 -16.31
CA ALA A 99 10.55 9.72 -15.03
C ALA A 99 9.84 8.79 -14.04
N LEU A 100 8.51 8.87 -13.93
CA LEU A 100 7.72 7.99 -13.07
C LEU A 100 7.80 6.53 -13.52
N GLN A 101 7.73 6.24 -14.81
CA GLN A 101 7.92 4.91 -15.37
C GLN A 101 9.29 4.34 -14.96
N ARG A 102 10.34 5.16 -15.04
CA ARG A 102 11.68 4.75 -14.59
C ARG A 102 11.73 4.45 -13.09
N ILE A 103 11.09 5.26 -12.25
CA ILE A 103 10.98 5.02 -10.80
C ILE A 103 10.29 3.67 -10.54
N LEU A 104 9.14 3.42 -11.19
CA LEU A 104 8.36 2.19 -10.99
C LEU A 104 9.06 0.93 -11.51
N ALA A 105 9.96 1.08 -12.47
CA ALA A 105 10.80 -0.01 -12.99
C ALA A 105 12.11 -0.20 -12.21
N ASP A 106 12.42 0.64 -11.22
CA ASP A 106 13.68 0.57 -10.49
C ASP A 106 13.71 -0.58 -9.46
N PRO A 107 14.82 -1.34 -9.34
CA PRO A 107 15.00 -2.31 -8.26
C PRO A 107 14.80 -1.74 -6.85
N GLU A 108 15.19 -0.49 -6.58
CA GLU A 108 14.94 0.17 -5.28
C GLU A 108 13.45 0.40 -5.01
N PHE A 109 12.60 0.52 -6.05
CA PHE A 109 11.15 0.57 -5.86
C PHE A 109 10.60 -0.83 -5.55
N VAL A 110 10.93 -1.80 -6.41
CA VAL A 110 10.39 -3.18 -6.38
C VAL A 110 10.85 -3.96 -5.14
N TYR A 111 12.10 -3.80 -4.75
CA TYR A 111 12.70 -4.52 -3.63
C TYR A 111 12.94 -3.60 -2.44
N ARG A 112 12.74 -4.14 -1.23
CA ARG A 112 13.12 -3.49 0.04
C ARG A 112 14.46 -4.08 0.46
N GLY A 113 15.53 -3.50 -0.09
CA GLY A 113 16.90 -3.93 0.17
C GLY A 113 17.39 -3.47 1.54
N GLU A 114 18.20 -4.32 2.18
CA GLU A 114 18.91 -4.00 3.41
C GLU A 114 20.37 -4.35 3.22
N SER A 115 21.24 -3.36 3.36
CA SER A 115 22.67 -3.56 3.14
C SER A 115 23.33 -4.07 4.41
N GLU A 116 24.05 -5.18 4.28
CA GLU A 116 24.94 -5.66 5.33
C GLU A 116 26.16 -4.72 5.44
N PRO A 117 26.65 -4.45 6.67
CA PRO A 117 27.90 -3.73 6.86
C PRO A 117 29.06 -4.45 6.17
N ALA A 118 29.93 -3.69 5.49
CA ALA A 118 31.13 -4.24 4.87
C ALA A 118 32.02 -4.93 5.92
N GLY A 119 32.45 -6.16 5.62
CA GLY A 119 33.32 -6.94 6.52
C GLY A 119 32.61 -7.60 7.70
N LEU A 120 31.28 -7.67 7.70
CA LEU A 120 30.55 -8.44 8.71
C LEU A 120 30.90 -9.93 8.61
N ALA A 121 31.31 -10.54 9.72
CA ALA A 121 31.59 -11.97 9.78
C ALA A 121 30.29 -12.80 9.66
N VAL A 122 30.37 -13.94 8.97
CA VAL A 122 29.24 -14.85 8.77
C VAL A 122 28.59 -15.23 10.10
N GLY A 123 27.25 -15.18 10.16
CA GLY A 123 26.46 -15.53 11.34
C GLY A 123 26.44 -14.47 12.44
N LYS A 124 27.00 -13.28 12.22
CA LYS A 124 26.90 -12.17 13.18
C LYS A 124 25.65 -11.33 12.92
N SER A 125 24.92 -11.02 13.98
CA SER A 125 23.84 -10.04 13.93
C SER A 125 24.41 -8.63 13.81
N TYR A 126 23.70 -7.78 13.08
CA TYR A 126 24.01 -6.36 12.95
C TYR A 126 22.74 -5.53 13.09
N ARG A 127 22.92 -4.25 13.40
CA ARG A 127 21.82 -3.30 13.43
C ARG A 127 21.59 -2.78 12.01
N ILE A 128 20.34 -2.89 11.54
CA ILE A 128 19.91 -2.27 10.28
C ILE A 128 19.97 -0.73 10.38
N SER A 129 20.06 -0.06 9.23
CA SER A 129 19.99 1.40 9.18
C SER A 129 18.62 1.93 9.61
N ASP A 130 18.56 3.18 10.06
CA ASP A 130 17.30 3.82 10.42
C ASP A 130 16.31 3.88 9.25
N LEU A 131 16.80 4.04 8.01
CA LEU A 131 15.96 4.00 6.79
C LEU A 131 15.38 2.61 6.53
N ALA A 132 16.18 1.56 6.74
CA ALA A 132 15.69 0.18 6.68
C ALA A 132 14.67 -0.10 7.80
N LEU A 133 14.92 0.42 9.01
CA LEU A 133 13.99 0.31 10.14
C LEU A 133 12.65 1.01 9.85
N ALA A 134 12.66 2.23 9.31
CA ALA A 134 11.46 2.95 8.87
C ALA A 134 10.67 2.15 7.82
N SER A 135 11.37 1.58 6.83
CA SER A 135 10.75 0.74 5.81
C SER A 135 10.14 -0.53 6.43
N ARG A 136 10.85 -1.23 7.31
CA ARG A 136 10.29 -2.41 8.01
C ARG A 136 9.04 -2.08 8.82
N LEU A 137 9.09 -1.00 9.61
CA LEU A 137 7.96 -0.57 10.45
C LEU A 137 6.73 -0.23 9.61
N SER A 138 6.90 0.56 8.55
CA SER A 138 5.79 0.96 7.67
C SER A 138 5.13 -0.22 6.97
N PHE A 139 5.90 -1.17 6.45
CA PHE A 139 5.29 -2.34 5.82
C PHE A 139 4.75 -3.36 6.81
N PHE A 140 5.29 -3.42 8.02
CA PHE A 140 4.75 -4.26 9.09
C PHE A 140 3.41 -3.72 9.61
N LEU A 141 3.34 -2.41 9.91
CA LEU A 141 2.17 -1.80 10.54
C LEU A 141 1.12 -1.33 9.52
N TRP A 142 1.53 -0.77 8.39
CA TRP A 142 0.64 -0.14 7.41
C TRP A 142 0.53 -0.90 6.09
N SER A 143 1.34 -1.95 5.88
CA SER A 143 1.47 -2.62 4.58
C SER A 143 1.67 -1.63 3.41
N SER A 144 2.36 -0.52 3.69
CA SER A 144 2.57 0.60 2.79
C SER A 144 3.91 1.27 3.04
N ILE A 145 4.27 2.24 2.21
CA ILE A 145 5.50 3.02 2.34
C ILE A 145 5.49 3.90 3.61
N PRO A 146 6.67 4.24 4.18
CA PRO A 146 6.76 5.19 5.29
C PRO A 146 6.32 6.60 4.84
N ASP A 147 5.76 7.37 5.77
CA ASP A 147 5.42 8.77 5.53
C ASP A 147 6.63 9.70 5.73
N ASP A 148 6.46 10.98 5.40
CA ASP A 148 7.56 11.95 5.44
C ASP A 148 8.19 12.08 6.83
N GLU A 149 7.38 12.11 7.90
CA GLU A 149 7.87 12.18 9.28
C GLU A 149 8.81 11.02 9.59
N LEU A 150 8.42 9.79 9.24
CA LEU A 150 9.21 8.60 9.51
C LEU A 150 10.49 8.55 8.66
N ILE A 151 10.40 8.91 7.37
CA ILE A 151 11.57 9.01 6.48
C ILE A 151 12.55 10.07 7.00
N ASP A 152 12.06 11.23 7.42
CA ASP A 152 12.90 12.35 7.83
C ASP A 152 13.59 12.08 9.18
N LEU A 153 12.89 11.48 10.15
CA LEU A 153 13.49 11.03 11.41
C LEU A 153 14.57 9.96 11.17
N ALA A 154 14.30 9.03 10.24
CA ALA A 154 15.26 8.00 9.87
C ALA A 154 16.49 8.57 9.16
N ALA A 155 16.28 9.51 8.23
CA ALA A 155 17.37 10.20 7.53
C ALA A 155 18.25 11.01 8.50
N GLN A 156 17.67 11.54 9.58
CA GLN A 156 18.41 12.22 10.65
C GLN A 156 19.09 11.26 11.64
N GLY A 157 18.92 9.94 11.48
CA GLY A 157 19.48 8.92 12.37
C GLY A 157 18.91 8.95 13.79
N LYS A 158 17.68 9.46 13.95
CA LYS A 158 16.98 9.59 15.23
C LYS A 158 16.09 8.40 15.55
N LEU A 159 15.65 7.64 14.54
CA LEU A 159 14.70 6.54 14.71
C LEU A 159 15.30 5.37 15.54
N LYS A 160 16.63 5.28 15.62
CA LYS A 160 17.32 4.32 16.51
C LYS A 160 17.17 4.61 18.00
N ASP A 161 16.78 5.82 18.38
CA ASP A 161 16.51 6.19 19.76
C ASP A 161 15.24 5.45 20.24
N PRO A 162 15.27 4.70 21.35
CA PRO A 162 14.12 3.94 21.83
C PRO A 162 12.88 4.80 22.08
N ALA A 163 13.03 6.01 22.62
CA ALA A 163 11.89 6.88 22.92
C ALA A 163 11.24 7.42 21.62
N VAL A 164 12.06 7.79 20.63
CA VAL A 164 11.58 8.22 19.31
C VAL A 164 10.89 7.06 18.59
N LEU A 165 11.48 5.86 18.64
CA LEU A 165 10.91 4.65 18.04
C LEU A 165 9.55 4.32 18.65
N GLU A 166 9.45 4.29 19.98
CA GLU A 166 8.20 4.01 20.69
C GLU A 166 7.11 5.03 20.33
N GLN A 167 7.46 6.32 20.29
CA GLN A 167 6.55 7.38 19.88
C GLN A 167 6.03 7.17 18.46
N GLN A 168 6.91 6.83 17.51
CA GLN A 168 6.51 6.58 16.13
C GLN A 168 5.63 5.33 15.99
N VAL A 169 5.94 4.23 16.70
CA VAL A 169 5.10 3.02 16.69
C VAL A 169 3.69 3.34 17.21
N LYS A 170 3.58 4.05 18.34
CA LYS A 170 2.29 4.47 18.91
C LYS A 170 1.50 5.38 17.95
N ARG A 171 2.19 6.32 17.28
CA ARG A 171 1.57 7.18 16.25
C ARG A 171 1.04 6.34 15.09
N MET A 172 1.85 5.40 14.60
CA MET A 172 1.50 4.57 13.46
C MET A 172 0.34 3.60 13.76
N LEU A 173 0.27 3.05 14.97
CA LEU A 173 -0.85 2.20 15.39
C LEU A 173 -2.18 2.95 15.46
N LYS A 174 -2.15 4.26 15.78
CA LYS A 174 -3.34 5.12 15.79
C LYS A 174 -3.79 5.58 14.40
N ASP A 175 -2.93 5.48 13.39
CA ASP A 175 -3.27 5.86 12.01
C ASP A 175 -4.22 4.81 11.40
N PRO A 176 -5.26 5.20 10.65
CA PRO A 176 -6.19 4.26 10.02
C PRO A 176 -5.53 3.20 9.13
N ARG A 177 -4.35 3.48 8.57
CA ARG A 177 -3.54 2.51 7.80
C ARG A 177 -3.15 1.28 8.63
N SER A 178 -3.12 1.37 9.97
CA SER A 178 -2.84 0.24 10.85
C SER A 178 -3.89 -0.88 10.78
N SER A 179 -5.06 -0.63 10.19
CA SER A 179 -6.02 -1.69 9.83
C SER A 179 -5.35 -2.77 8.97
N ALA A 180 -4.37 -2.41 8.14
CA ALA A 180 -3.62 -3.38 7.36
C ALA A 180 -2.86 -4.41 8.21
N LEU A 181 -2.38 -4.04 9.41
CA LEU A 181 -1.79 -5.01 10.33
C LEU A 181 -2.82 -6.07 10.74
N ILE A 182 -4.03 -5.63 11.10
CA ILE A 182 -5.13 -6.49 11.54
C ILE A 182 -5.53 -7.43 10.41
N ASP A 183 -5.89 -6.88 9.25
CA ASP A 183 -6.38 -7.66 8.11
C ASP A 183 -5.30 -8.64 7.59
N ASN A 184 -4.03 -8.24 7.63
CA ASN A 184 -2.94 -9.10 7.16
C ASN A 184 -2.54 -10.17 8.16
N PHE A 185 -2.34 -9.79 9.42
CA PHE A 185 -1.86 -10.71 10.43
C PHE A 185 -2.94 -11.74 10.78
N THR A 186 -4.16 -11.29 11.11
CA THR A 186 -5.29 -12.18 11.42
C THR A 186 -5.61 -13.09 10.24
N GLY A 187 -5.65 -12.50 9.04
CA GLY A 187 -5.93 -13.21 7.80
C GLY A 187 -4.98 -14.38 7.52
N GLN A 188 -3.69 -14.22 7.85
CA GLN A 188 -2.68 -15.27 7.67
C GLN A 188 -2.60 -16.22 8.86
N TRP A 189 -2.59 -15.69 10.08
CA TRP A 189 -2.41 -16.47 11.30
C TRP A 189 -3.58 -17.43 11.54
N LEU A 190 -4.81 -16.94 11.45
CA LEU A 190 -6.02 -17.73 11.67
C LEU A 190 -6.59 -18.33 10.38
N GLY A 191 -5.99 -18.01 9.23
CA GLY A 191 -6.40 -18.55 7.93
C GLY A 191 -7.77 -18.07 7.45
N VAL A 192 -8.33 -16.99 8.02
CA VAL A 192 -9.68 -16.51 7.67
C VAL A 192 -9.81 -16.04 6.22
N ARG A 193 -8.69 -15.77 5.53
CA ARG A 193 -8.68 -15.49 4.07
C ARG A 193 -9.21 -16.66 3.25
N SER A 194 -8.98 -17.88 3.73
CA SER A 194 -9.39 -19.11 3.05
C SER A 194 -10.90 -19.33 3.11
N LEU A 195 -11.63 -18.59 3.98
CA LEU A 195 -13.08 -18.64 4.01
C LEU A 195 -13.68 -18.31 2.65
N LYS A 196 -13.08 -17.42 1.85
CA LYS A 196 -13.56 -17.09 0.50
C LYS A 196 -13.63 -18.28 -0.45
N ALA A 197 -12.75 -19.27 -0.27
CA ALA A 197 -12.70 -20.47 -1.11
C ALA A 197 -13.38 -21.69 -0.47
N SER A 198 -13.95 -21.54 0.73
CA SER A 198 -14.59 -22.63 1.44
C SER A 198 -16.03 -22.80 0.98
N GLU A 199 -16.40 -23.98 0.48
CA GLU A 199 -17.79 -24.27 0.09
C GLU A 199 -18.43 -25.23 1.10
N PRO A 200 -19.39 -24.75 1.91
CA PRO A 200 -20.17 -25.63 2.76
C PRO A 200 -21.01 -26.58 1.89
N VAL A 201 -21.30 -27.76 2.44
CA VAL A 201 -22.26 -28.67 1.82
C VAL A 201 -23.65 -28.03 1.91
N VAL A 202 -24.15 -27.51 0.78
CA VAL A 202 -25.40 -26.73 0.69
C VAL A 202 -26.59 -27.45 1.35
N ASN A 203 -26.69 -28.77 1.19
CA ASN A 203 -27.78 -29.55 1.80
C ASN A 203 -27.71 -29.62 3.34
N LEU A 204 -26.53 -29.42 3.94
CA LEU A 204 -26.32 -29.40 5.39
C LEU A 204 -26.33 -27.99 5.97
N PHE A 205 -25.93 -26.99 5.18
CA PHE A 205 -25.83 -25.59 5.57
C PHE A 205 -26.56 -24.68 4.56
N PRO A 206 -27.89 -24.82 4.41
CA PRO A 206 -28.65 -24.12 3.37
C PRO A 206 -28.69 -22.60 3.56
N ASP A 207 -28.49 -22.13 4.80
CA ASP A 207 -28.50 -20.71 5.16
C ASP A 207 -27.10 -20.06 5.10
N PHE A 208 -26.07 -20.80 4.71
CA PHE A 208 -24.74 -20.23 4.53
C PHE A 208 -24.69 -19.43 3.23
N ASP A 209 -24.57 -18.12 3.34
CA ASP A 209 -24.43 -17.18 2.23
C ASP A 209 -23.12 -16.39 2.31
N ASP A 210 -22.87 -15.54 1.30
CA ASP A 210 -21.66 -14.71 1.27
C ASP A 210 -21.66 -13.62 2.35
N ASN A 211 -22.83 -13.18 2.82
CA ASN A 211 -22.91 -12.20 3.92
C ASN A 211 -22.42 -12.83 5.24
N LEU A 212 -22.85 -14.06 5.54
CA LEU A 212 -22.39 -14.81 6.71
C LEU A 212 -20.90 -15.10 6.62
N ARG A 213 -20.41 -15.46 5.44
CA ARG A 213 -18.99 -15.66 5.18
C ARG A 213 -18.17 -14.41 5.48
N ASP A 214 -18.59 -13.27 4.96
CA ASP A 214 -17.93 -11.99 5.20
C ASP A 214 -18.03 -11.58 6.67
N ALA A 215 -19.15 -11.87 7.34
CA ALA A 215 -19.32 -11.62 8.77
C ALA A 215 -18.36 -12.45 9.63
N PHE A 216 -18.15 -13.74 9.32
CA PHE A 216 -17.16 -14.57 10.02
C PHE A 216 -15.75 -14.00 9.93
N GLN A 217 -15.34 -13.58 8.72
CA GLN A 217 -14.04 -12.94 8.54
C GLN A 217 -13.98 -11.62 9.33
N ARG A 218 -15.02 -10.79 9.20
CA ARG A 218 -15.05 -9.45 9.77
C ARG A 218 -15.06 -9.46 11.29
N GLU A 219 -15.85 -10.33 11.91
CA GLU A 219 -15.91 -10.50 13.35
C GLU A 219 -14.52 -10.86 13.89
N THR A 220 -13.85 -11.83 13.27
CA THR A 220 -12.50 -12.27 13.71
C THR A 220 -11.48 -11.13 13.60
N GLU A 221 -11.55 -10.35 12.52
CA GLU A 221 -10.70 -9.16 12.33
C GLU A 221 -11.00 -8.06 13.35
N LEU A 222 -12.27 -7.79 13.65
CA LEU A 222 -12.69 -6.82 14.67
C LEU A 222 -12.24 -7.26 16.07
N PHE A 223 -12.38 -8.55 16.39
CA PHE A 223 -11.95 -9.12 17.65
C PHE A 223 -10.45 -8.93 17.88
N PHE A 224 -9.61 -9.41 16.95
CA PHE A 224 -8.16 -9.19 17.05
C PHE A 224 -7.81 -7.69 17.02
N GLY A 225 -8.50 -6.92 16.18
CA GLY A 225 -8.37 -5.47 16.09
C GLY A 225 -8.59 -4.76 17.42
N SER A 226 -9.58 -5.18 18.21
CA SER A 226 -9.84 -4.62 19.53
C SER A 226 -8.69 -4.87 20.50
N ILE A 227 -8.09 -6.06 20.47
CA ILE A 227 -6.95 -6.40 21.34
C ILE A 227 -5.75 -5.48 21.05
N VAL A 228 -5.41 -5.32 19.77
CA VAL A 228 -4.24 -4.53 19.35
C VAL A 228 -4.46 -3.03 19.55
N ARG A 229 -5.63 -2.50 19.20
CA ARG A 229 -5.88 -1.05 19.21
C ARG A 229 -6.12 -0.50 20.61
N GLU A 230 -6.73 -1.30 21.46
CA GLU A 230 -7.08 -0.89 22.83
C GLU A 230 -6.02 -1.33 23.84
N ASP A 231 -4.90 -1.90 23.37
CA ASP A 231 -3.79 -2.38 24.21
C ASP A 231 -4.27 -3.38 25.28
N ARG A 232 -5.16 -4.30 24.88
CA ARG A 232 -5.71 -5.33 25.77
C ARG A 232 -4.73 -6.48 25.97
N SER A 233 -5.03 -7.32 26.95
CA SER A 233 -4.25 -8.52 27.21
C SER A 233 -4.32 -9.47 26.02
N VAL A 234 -3.16 -9.99 25.58
CA VAL A 234 -3.12 -11.06 24.56
C VAL A 234 -3.85 -12.33 25.02
N LEU A 235 -4.01 -12.51 26.34
CA LEU A 235 -4.77 -13.64 26.89
C LEU A 235 -6.26 -13.57 26.55
N ASP A 236 -6.78 -12.38 26.25
CA ASP A 236 -8.18 -12.20 25.87
C ASP A 236 -8.50 -12.96 24.57
N LEU A 237 -7.50 -13.23 23.72
CA LEU A 237 -7.65 -14.11 22.54
C LEU A 237 -8.10 -15.54 22.89
N LEU A 238 -7.94 -15.95 24.16
CA LEU A 238 -8.34 -17.27 24.67
C LEU A 238 -9.53 -17.20 25.62
N THR A 239 -9.71 -16.08 26.33
CA THR A 239 -10.64 -15.99 27.46
C THR A 239 -11.74 -14.93 27.31
N ALA A 240 -11.78 -14.17 26.22
CA ALA A 240 -12.82 -13.17 26.01
C ALA A 240 -14.23 -13.79 26.05
N ASP A 241 -15.16 -13.07 26.67
CA ASP A 241 -16.58 -13.41 26.80
C ASP A 241 -17.47 -12.53 25.89
N TYR A 242 -16.88 -11.90 24.87
CA TYR A 242 -17.53 -10.99 23.93
C TYR A 242 -17.17 -11.29 22.47
N THR A 243 -17.97 -10.77 21.54
CA THR A 243 -17.85 -10.91 20.08
C THR A 243 -18.32 -9.61 19.39
N PHE A 244 -18.17 -9.49 18.06
CA PHE A 244 -18.42 -8.26 17.29
C PHE A 244 -19.52 -8.41 16.21
#